data_AF-A0A8H5CSM2-F1
#
_entry.id   AF-A0A8H5CSM2-F1
#
_cell.length_a   1.000
_cell.length_b   1.000
_cell.length_c   1.000
_cell.angle_alpha   90.00
_cell.angle_beta   90.00
_cell.angle_gamma   90.00
#
_symmetry.space_group_name_H-M   'P 1'
#
loop_
_entity.id
_entity.type
_entity.pdbx_description
1 polymer ?
#
loop_
_entity_poly.entity_id
_entity_poly.type
_entity_poly.pdbx_seq_one_letter_code
_entity_poly.pdbx_strand_id
1 'polypeptide(L)'
;MFLLPPPSLPLPYRWYQRIEHDVHFHSDLTFDPFVWMEDNEKGYAFTITMYELERTIPILWEVTKGRSGFYVQTLPVSRLAVARSFKLI
;
A
#
# COMPACT_ATOMS: atom_id res chain seq x y z
N MET A 1 -0.15 8.97 -3.83
CA MET A 1 1.22 9.19 -4.32
C MET A 1 1.69 7.89 -4.96
N PHE A 2 1.42 7.72 -6.26
CA PHE A 2 1.88 6.55 -7.01
C PHE A 2 3.35 6.77 -7.31
N LEU A 3 4.22 6.20 -6.48
CA LEU A 3 5.65 6.18 -6.74
C LEU A 3 5.87 5.12 -7.82
N LEU A 4 5.71 5.51 -9.08
CA LEU A 4 6.43 4.84 -10.15
C LEU A 4 7.92 5.04 -9.86
N PRO A 5 8.77 4.02 -10.06
CA PRO A 5 10.20 4.19 -9.92
C PRO A 5 10.65 5.35 -10.82
N PRO A 6 11.58 6.22 -10.35
CA PRO A 6 12.13 7.26 -11.21
C PRO A 6 12.70 6.61 -12.48
N PRO A 7 12.60 7.28 -13.65
CA PRO A 7 12.99 6.70 -14.94
C PRO A 7 14.49 6.31 -15.04
N SER A 8 15.28 6.58 -14.00
CA SER A 8 16.69 6.20 -13.85
C SER A 8 16.92 4.84 -13.18
N LEU A 9 15.90 4.19 -12.61
CA LEU A 9 16.02 2.86 -11.99
C LEU A 9 15.51 1.80 -12.98
N PRO A 10 16.27 0.71 -13.24
CA PRO A 10 15.80 -0.32 -14.15
C PRO A 10 14.59 -1.04 -13.55
N LEU A 11 13.75 -1.61 -14.41
CA LEU A 11 12.47 -2.27 -14.13
C LEU A 11 12.52 -3.75 -13.64
N PRO A 12 13.63 -4.39 -13.18
CA PRO A 12 13.62 -5.84 -12.94
C PRO A 12 13.11 -6.25 -11.56
N TYR A 13 12.59 -5.33 -10.75
CA TYR A 13 12.16 -5.63 -9.37
C TYR A 13 10.64 -5.69 -9.27
N ARG A 14 10.13 -6.82 -8.77
CA ARG A 14 8.71 -7.04 -8.50
C ARG A 14 8.22 -6.32 -7.24
N TRP A 15 9.11 -6.16 -6.26
CA TRP A 15 8.81 -5.59 -4.95
C TRP A 15 9.70 -4.39 -4.66
N TYR A 16 9.14 -3.43 -3.95
CA TYR A 16 9.87 -2.26 -3.47
C TYR A 16 9.35 -1.90 -2.08
N GLN A 17 10.28 -1.57 -1.17
CA GLN A 17 9.96 -1.03 0.13
C GLN A 17 10.21 0.48 0.14
N ARG A 18 9.20 1.25 0.53
CA ARG A 18 9.33 2.70 0.70
C ARG A 18 10.01 2.99 2.04
N ILE A 19 11.21 3.56 1.98
CA ILE A 19 11.95 4.01 3.16
C ILE A 19 12.15 5.53 3.02
N GLU A 20 11.72 6.28 4.02
CA GLU A 20 11.91 7.74 4.09
C GLU A 20 13.11 8.05 4.99
N HIS A 21 13.68 9.25 4.85
CA HIS A 21 14.68 9.73 5.79
C HIS A 21 14.05 9.90 7.19
N ASP A 22 14.83 9.69 8.25
CA ASP A 22 14.41 9.85 9.66
C ASP A 22 13.37 8.83 10.18
N VAL A 23 13.34 7.63 9.58
CA VAL A 23 12.54 6.51 10.11
C VAL A 23 13.35 5.66 11.09
N HIS A 24 12.72 5.23 12.18
CA HIS A 24 13.30 4.32 13.17
C HIS A 24 12.57 2.98 13.19
N PHE A 25 13.33 1.89 13.15
CA PHE A 25 12.85 0.53 13.35
C PHE A 25 13.22 0.09 14.75
N HIS A 26 12.23 -0.28 15.56
CA HIS A 26 12.42 -0.65 16.96
C HIS A 26 12.75 -2.12 17.14
N SER A 27 12.35 -2.95 16.18
CA SER A 27 12.52 -4.41 16.21
C SER A 27 13.37 -4.85 15.03
N ASP A 28 14.22 -5.85 15.27
CA ASP A 28 14.97 -6.52 14.21
C ASP A 28 14.05 -7.39 13.37
N LEU A 29 14.25 -7.34 12.05
CA LEU A 29 13.49 -8.15 11.12
C LEU A 29 14.13 -9.54 10.98
N THR A 30 13.46 -10.56 11.50
CA THR A 30 13.98 -11.95 11.54
C THR A 30 13.66 -12.79 10.29
N PHE A 31 12.92 -12.23 9.33
CA PHE A 31 12.47 -12.92 8.13
C PHE A 31 12.51 -12.00 6.90
N ASP A 32 12.55 -12.57 5.70
CA ASP A 32 12.45 -11.78 4.47
C ASP A 32 10.98 -11.42 4.18
N PRO A 33 10.61 -10.13 4.21
CA PRO A 33 9.23 -9.71 4.00
C PRO A 33 8.76 -9.91 2.56
N PHE A 34 9.66 -9.91 1.57
CA PHE A 34 9.30 -10.09 0.17
C PHE A 34 8.90 -11.53 -0.12
N VAL A 35 9.69 -12.49 0.40
CA VAL A 35 9.36 -13.92 0.31
C VAL A 35 8.05 -14.19 1.03
N TRP A 36 7.87 -13.65 2.24
CA TRP A 36 6.63 -13.82 2.99
C TRP A 36 5.40 -13.28 2.23
N MET A 37 5.53 -12.12 1.56
CA MET A 37 4.46 -11.56 0.74
C MET A 37 4.11 -12.43 -0.47
N GLU A 38 5.11 -13.03 -1.13
CA GLU A 38 4.89 -13.96 -2.25
C GLU A 38 4.19 -15.24 -1.79
N ASP A 39 4.69 -15.87 -0.72
CA ASP A 39 4.16 -17.11 -0.17
C ASP A 39 2.72 -16.97 0.35
N ASN A 40 2.35 -15.76 0.80
CA ASN A 40 1.03 -15.48 1.39
C ASN A 40 0.09 -14.68 0.48
N GLU A 41 0.44 -14.57 -0.81
CA GLU A 41 -0.35 -13.87 -1.85
C GLU A 41 -0.73 -12.43 -1.45
N LYS A 42 0.17 -11.72 -0.77
CA LYS A 42 -0.05 -10.33 -0.33
C LYS A 42 0.46 -9.35 -1.37
N GLY A 43 -0.45 -8.57 -1.97
CA GLY A 43 -0.08 -7.55 -2.95
C GLY A 43 0.32 -6.19 -2.36
N TYR A 44 0.04 -5.95 -1.07
CA TYR A 44 0.34 -4.68 -0.40
C TYR A 44 0.43 -4.85 1.12
N ALA A 45 1.35 -4.14 1.76
CA ALA A 45 1.56 -4.13 3.21
C ALA A 45 1.80 -2.72 3.73
N PHE A 46 1.35 -2.43 4.95
CA PHE A 46 1.53 -1.15 5.63
C PHE A 46 1.60 -1.36 7.15
N THR A 47 2.30 -0.47 7.84
CA THR A 47 2.45 -0.53 9.31
C THR A 47 1.51 0.43 10.03
N ILE A 48 1.23 1.61 9.45
CA ILE A 48 0.46 2.68 10.09
C ILE A 48 -0.65 3.14 9.15
N THR A 49 -1.85 3.34 9.69
CA THR A 49 -2.99 3.96 9.00
C THR A 49 -3.49 5.16 9.78
N MET A 50 -3.94 6.19 9.06
CA MET A 50 -4.47 7.41 9.65
C MET A 50 -5.70 7.88 8.86
N TYR A 51 -6.54 8.67 9.51
CA TYR A 51 -7.57 9.43 8.82
C TYR A 51 -6.94 10.65 8.16
N GLU A 52 -7.33 10.91 6.91
CA GLU A 52 -6.90 12.09 6.16
C GLU A 52 -7.69 13.32 6.59
N LEU A 53 -7.08 14.51 6.48
CA LEU A 53 -7.78 15.76 6.76
C LEU A 53 -8.71 16.11 5.59
N GLU A 54 -10.03 16.08 5.79
CA GLU A 54 -11.00 16.30 4.71
C GLU A 54 -10.76 17.59 3.89
N ARG A 55 -10.27 18.65 4.55
CA ARG A 55 -9.97 19.94 3.91
C ARG A 55 -8.86 19.86 2.84
N THR A 56 -7.97 18.86 2.89
CA THR A 56 -6.90 18.68 1.89
C THR A 56 -7.36 17.88 0.67
N ILE A 57 -8.47 17.15 0.79
CA ILE A 57 -9.00 16.23 -0.23
C ILE A 57 -10.50 16.42 -0.52
N PRO A 58 -11.01 17.66 -0.67
CA PRO A 58 -12.46 17.94 -0.66
C PRO A 58 -13.25 17.26 -1.79
N ILE A 59 -12.64 17.09 -2.97
CA ILE A 59 -13.28 16.50 -4.15
C ILE A 59 -12.73 15.12 -4.51
N LEU A 60 -11.80 14.57 -3.72
CA LEU A 60 -11.09 13.34 -4.05
C LEU A 60 -12.08 12.20 -4.32
N TRP A 61 -13.05 12.01 -3.41
CA TRP A 61 -13.99 10.91 -3.52
C TRP A 61 -14.99 11.09 -4.67
N GLU A 62 -15.41 12.32 -4.95
CA GLU A 62 -16.27 12.63 -6.10
C GLU A 62 -15.56 12.32 -7.42
N VAL A 63 -14.30 12.73 -7.56
CA VAL A 63 -13.47 12.45 -8.74
C VAL A 63 -13.20 10.95 -8.88
N THR A 64 -12.83 10.27 -7.80
CA THR A 64 -12.56 8.82 -7.84
C THR A 64 -13.80 8.03 -8.25
N LYS A 65 -14.98 8.34 -7.68
CA LYS A 65 -16.24 7.70 -8.07
C LYS A 65 -16.67 8.07 -9.49
N GLY A 66 -16.57 9.34 -9.88
CA GLY A 66 -16.91 9.80 -11.24
C GLY A 66 -16.05 9.13 -12.32
N ARG A 67 -14.75 8.94 -12.04
CA ARG A 67 -13.82 8.22 -12.95
C ARG A 67 -14.03 6.71 -12.93
N SER A 68 -14.53 6.14 -11.83
CA SER A 68 -14.73 4.69 -11.69
C SER A 68 -15.75 4.10 -12.68
N GLY A 69 -16.68 4.91 -13.21
CA GLY A 69 -17.71 4.45 -14.17
C GLY A 69 -17.19 3.77 -15.44
N PHE A 70 -15.89 3.86 -15.75
CA PHE A 70 -15.27 3.20 -16.91
C PHE A 70 -14.49 1.90 -16.57
N TYR A 71 -14.22 1.60 -15.29
CA TYR A 71 -13.39 0.45 -14.88
C TYR A 71 -13.84 -0.16 -13.54
N VAL A 72 -15.14 -0.22 -13.25
CA VAL A 72 -15.65 -1.06 -12.16
C VAL A 72 -15.80 -2.49 -12.65
N GLN A 73 -14.69 -3.22 -12.75
CA GLN A 73 -14.75 -4.60 -12.29
C GLN A 73 -14.70 -4.46 -10.76
N THR A 74 -15.82 -4.66 -10.09
CA THR A 74 -15.94 -4.56 -8.64
C THR A 74 -14.86 -5.44 -8.01
N LEU A 75 -13.76 -4.85 -7.52
CA LEU A 75 -12.98 -5.54 -6.51
C LEU A 75 -13.92 -5.66 -5.32
N PRO A 76 -14.34 -6.87 -4.93
CA PRO A 76 -15.22 -7.00 -3.80
C PRO A 76 -14.48 -6.44 -2.58
N VAL A 77 -15.17 -5.65 -1.76
CA VAL A 77 -14.59 -5.02 -0.56
C VAL A 77 -13.98 -6.08 0.38
N SER A 78 -14.37 -7.35 0.23
CA SER A 78 -13.72 -8.50 0.86
C SER A 78 -12.23 -8.66 0.55
N ARG A 79 -11.72 -8.16 -0.59
CA ARG A 79 -10.27 -8.13 -0.89
C ARG A 79 -9.50 -7.06 -0.11
N LEU A 80 -10.18 -6.04 0.42
CA LEU A 80 -9.57 -5.01 1.27
C LEU A 80 -9.59 -5.38 2.76
N ALA A 81 -10.10 -6.57 3.12
CA ALA A 81 -10.11 -7.08 4.49
C ALA A 81 -8.70 -7.56 4.93
N VAL A 82 -7.75 -6.64 5.02
CA VAL A 82 -6.40 -6.87 5.60
C VAL A 82 -6.31 -6.36 7.04
N ALA A 83 -7.38 -5.80 7.60
CA ALA A 83 -7.36 -5.16 8.92
C ALA A 83 -7.63 -6.08 10.13
N ARG A 84 -7.77 -7.41 9.97
CA ARG A 84 -8.15 -8.31 11.09
C ARG A 84 -7.07 -9.24 11.62
N SER A 85 -5.81 -9.05 11.26
CA SER A 85 -4.69 -9.70 11.97
C SER A 85 -3.45 -8.82 11.94
N PHE A 86 -3.54 -7.68 12.62
CA PHE A 86 -2.38 -7.07 13.23
C PHE A 86 -2.06 -7.86 14.51
N LYS A 87 -1.53 -9.07 14.36
CA LYS A 87 -0.64 -9.59 15.39
C LYS A 87 0.63 -8.79 15.20
N LEU A 88 0.83 -7.82 16.09
CA LEU A 88 2.08 -7.07 16.21
C LEU A 88 3.21 -8.09 16.13
N ILE A 89 3.94 -8.09 15.02
CA ILE A 89 5.36 -8.43 15.04
C ILE A 89 6.07 -7.36 15.86
#